data_AF-A0A6J8EEM3-F1
#
_entry.id   AF-A0A6J8EEM3-F1
#
_cell.length_a   1.000
_cell.length_b   1.000
_cell.length_c   1.000
_cell.angle_alpha   90.00
_cell.angle_beta   90.00
_cell.angle_gamma   90.00
#
_symmetry.space_group_name_H-M   'P 1'
#
loop_
_entity.id
_entity.type
_entity.pdbx_description
1 polymer ?
#
loop_
_entity_poly.entity_id
_entity_poly.type
_entity_poly.pdbx_seq_one_letter_code
_entity_poly.pdbx_strand_id
1 'polypeptide(L)'
;MDRKWAAISFYNRAYCYLLKREPGYITKAIDDFSKSQECFALFKEEAVLCLTLSSSMNDENNNEEEVNGTASQFNSRCQIINYFEENIKVSLQQLREFQKTNKEATAEGTSIFTIVLGDDNTSKKIESEIYVFWEMGLTQLIFVKERKPFCWKGMLVIALGVLQIAVGAVIVASTAGILAQLGRGLIAEGVNDIFTGAYAVWKNEIVDGRKSCQHSCICRLFWL
;
A
#
# COMPACT_ATOMS: atom_id res chain seq x y z
N MET A 1 -3.21 -6.37 29.76
CA MET A 1 -2.86 -5.23 28.88
C MET A 1 -4.12 -4.40 28.74
N ASP A 2 -4.03 -3.08 28.89
CA ASP A 2 -5.17 -2.19 28.67
C ASP A 2 -5.67 -2.33 27.22
N ARG A 3 -7.00 -2.41 27.05
CA ARG A 3 -7.65 -2.71 25.77
C ARG A 3 -7.41 -1.61 24.73
N LYS A 4 -7.23 -0.36 25.15
CA LYS A 4 -6.92 0.76 24.25
C LYS A 4 -5.54 0.57 23.64
N TRP A 5 -4.54 0.32 24.49
CA TRP A 5 -3.17 0.04 24.05
C TRP A 5 -3.08 -1.24 23.22
N ALA A 6 -3.89 -2.26 23.54
CA ALA A 6 -3.99 -3.45 22.72
C ALA A 6 -4.49 -3.11 21.30
N ALA A 7 -5.58 -2.33 21.17
CA ALA A 7 -6.13 -1.91 19.88
C ALA A 7 -5.07 -1.24 18.98
N ILE A 8 -4.33 -0.28 19.57
CA ILE A 8 -3.27 0.48 18.90
C ILE A 8 -2.10 -0.42 18.51
N SER A 9 -1.68 -1.30 19.43
CA SER A 9 -0.56 -2.20 19.18
C SER A 9 -0.84 -3.17 18.05
N PHE A 10 -2.05 -3.74 17.98
CA PHE A 10 -2.45 -4.63 16.90
C PHE A 10 -2.54 -3.87 15.57
N TYR A 11 -3.12 -2.66 15.58
CA TYR A 11 -3.21 -1.82 14.39
C TYR A 11 -1.82 -1.51 13.80
N ASN A 12 -0.89 -1.03 14.63
CA ASN A 12 0.47 -0.69 14.21
C ASN A 12 1.29 -1.92 13.82
N ARG A 13 1.04 -3.07 14.45
CA ARG A 13 1.72 -4.32 14.11
C ARG A 13 1.24 -4.89 12.78
N ALA A 14 -0.06 -4.80 12.50
CA ALA A 14 -0.63 -5.13 11.19
C ALA A 14 0.03 -4.30 10.06
N TYR A 15 0.19 -2.99 10.29
CA TYR A 15 0.92 -2.12 9.36
C TYR A 15 2.35 -2.61 9.11
N CYS A 16 3.08 -2.93 10.19
CA CYS A 16 4.45 -3.42 10.09
C CYS A 16 4.55 -4.72 9.30
N TYR A 17 3.60 -5.64 9.41
CA TYR A 17 3.58 -6.84 8.58
C TYR A 17 3.44 -6.50 7.10
N LEU A 18 2.58 -5.56 6.74
CA LEU A 18 2.40 -5.10 5.35
C LEU A 18 3.63 -4.40 4.78
N LEU A 19 4.42 -3.72 5.64
CA LEU A 19 5.70 -3.12 5.25
C LEU A 19 6.83 -4.14 5.11
N LYS A 20 7.00 -5.02 6.11
CA LYS A 20 8.10 -6.00 6.16
C LYS A 20 7.93 -7.14 5.15
N ARG A 21 6.68 -7.52 4.85
CA ARG A 21 6.32 -8.58 3.89
C ARG A 21 6.99 -9.93 4.17
N GLU A 22 7.11 -10.28 5.45
CA GLU A 22 7.56 -11.60 5.87
C GLU A 22 6.61 -12.71 5.37
N PRO A 23 7.04 -13.97 5.26
CA PRO A 23 6.15 -15.06 4.85
C PRO A 23 4.86 -15.09 5.69
N GLY A 24 3.72 -15.14 4.99
CA GLY A 24 2.39 -15.11 5.60
C GLY A 24 1.95 -13.74 6.13
N TYR A 25 2.61 -12.65 5.75
CA TYR A 25 2.30 -11.30 6.26
C TYR A 25 0.83 -10.89 6.06
N ILE A 26 0.18 -11.26 4.95
CA ILE A 26 -1.23 -10.95 4.71
C ILE A 26 -2.12 -11.58 5.79
N THR A 27 -1.91 -12.86 6.08
CA THR A 27 -2.69 -13.58 7.11
C THR A 27 -2.43 -13.00 8.50
N LYS A 28 -1.16 -12.70 8.83
CA LYS A 28 -0.80 -12.05 10.10
C LYS A 28 -1.41 -10.65 10.23
N ALA A 29 -1.41 -9.86 9.15
CA ALA A 29 -2.02 -8.53 9.13
C ALA A 29 -3.55 -8.60 9.27
N ILE A 30 -4.21 -9.57 8.63
CA ILE A 30 -5.66 -9.79 8.79
C ILE A 30 -6.01 -10.17 10.25
N ASP A 31 -5.25 -11.07 10.86
CA ASP A 31 -5.45 -11.48 12.25
C ASP A 31 -5.31 -10.29 13.21
N ASP A 32 -4.24 -9.51 13.08
CA ASP A 32 -4.02 -8.33 13.90
C ASP A 32 -5.04 -7.21 13.65
N PHE A 33 -5.43 -6.95 12.39
CA PHE A 33 -6.49 -5.98 12.13
C PHE A 33 -7.84 -6.41 12.69
N SER A 34 -8.15 -7.72 12.68
CA SER A 34 -9.39 -8.24 13.27
C SER A 34 -9.38 -8.06 14.79
N LYS A 35 -8.27 -8.39 15.46
CA LYS A 35 -8.10 -8.14 16.90
C LYS A 35 -8.14 -6.66 17.26
N SER A 36 -7.55 -5.81 16.42
CA SER A 36 -7.60 -4.37 16.57
C SER A 36 -9.04 -3.87 16.48
N GLN A 37 -9.81 -4.34 15.49
CA GLN A 37 -11.23 -3.98 15.32
C GLN A 37 -12.06 -4.31 16.57
N GLU A 38 -11.90 -5.51 17.13
CA GLU A 38 -12.60 -5.92 18.36
C GLU A 38 -12.24 -5.01 19.54
N CYS A 39 -10.96 -4.66 19.69
CA CYS A 39 -10.52 -3.77 20.76
C CYS A 39 -11.01 -2.32 20.56
N PHE A 40 -11.08 -1.84 19.31
CA PHE A 40 -11.61 -0.51 18.98
C PHE A 40 -13.11 -0.40 19.24
N ALA A 41 -13.89 -1.44 18.97
CA ALA A 41 -15.32 -1.45 19.27
C ALA A 41 -15.59 -1.27 20.78
N LEU A 42 -14.79 -1.93 21.62
CA LEU A 42 -14.85 -1.78 23.08
C LEU A 42 -14.39 -0.38 23.53
N PHE A 43 -13.34 0.15 22.90
CA PHE A 43 -12.88 1.51 23.19
C PHE A 43 -13.94 2.57 22.83
N LYS A 44 -14.64 2.36 21.71
CA LYS A 44 -15.78 3.18 21.30
C LYS A 44 -16.95 3.09 22.28
N GLU A 45 -17.29 1.89 22.73
CA GLU A 45 -18.35 1.69 23.71
C GLU A 45 -18.07 2.48 25.00
N GLU A 46 -16.83 2.42 25.49
CA GLU A 46 -16.39 3.22 26.65
C GLU A 46 -16.54 4.73 26.40
N ALA A 47 -16.14 5.21 25.21
CA ALA A 47 -16.25 6.61 24.84
C ALA A 47 -17.72 7.08 24.72
N VAL A 48 -18.60 6.24 24.16
CA VAL A 48 -20.04 6.50 24.03
C VAL A 48 -20.73 6.49 25.39
N LEU A 49 -20.35 5.59 26.29
CA LEU A 49 -20.86 5.57 27.66
C LEU A 49 -20.48 6.85 28.40
N CYS A 50 -19.21 7.28 28.29
CA CYS A 50 -18.76 8.55 28.88
C CYS A 50 -19.49 9.75 28.29
N LEU A 51 -19.70 9.76 26.97
CA LEU A 51 -20.50 10.78 26.29
C LEU A 51 -21.92 10.84 26.87
N THR A 52 -22.59 9.69 26.98
CA THR A 52 -23.97 9.59 27.46
C THR A 52 -24.09 10.09 28.89
N LEU A 53 -23.20 9.64 29.78
CA LEU A 53 -23.15 10.11 31.17
C LEU A 53 -22.89 11.62 31.25
N SER A 54 -21.93 12.12 30.46
CA SER A 54 -21.60 13.55 30.45
C SER A 54 -22.75 14.43 29.93
N SER A 55 -23.52 13.93 28.96
CA SER A 55 -24.71 14.62 28.47
C SER A 55 -25.85 14.59 29.49
N SER A 56 -26.09 13.45 30.15
CA SER A 56 -27.13 13.32 31.19
C SER A 56 -26.86 14.17 32.42
N MET A 57 -25.59 14.34 32.82
CA MET A 57 -25.19 15.23 33.93
C MET A 57 -25.34 16.72 33.58
N ASN A 58 -25.29 17.05 32.29
CA ASN A 58 -25.42 18.42 31.81
C ASN A 58 -26.90 18.86 31.73
N ASP A 59 -27.82 17.95 31.44
CA ASP A 59 -29.28 18.24 31.41
C ASP A 59 -29.83 18.65 32.80
N GLU A 60 -29.12 18.35 33.90
CA GLU A 60 -29.51 18.73 35.26
C GLU A 60 -28.99 20.12 35.70
N ASN A 61 -28.02 20.71 34.98
CA ASN A 61 -27.35 21.96 35.35
C ASN A 61 -27.57 23.05 34.28
N ASN A 62 -28.63 23.86 34.44
CA ASN A 62 -28.98 25.00 33.58
C ASN A 62 -28.04 26.23 33.72
N ASN A 63 -26.71 26.04 33.64
CA ASN A 63 -25.75 27.15 33.57
C ASN A 63 -25.08 27.14 32.20
N GLU A 64 -25.54 28.04 31.31
CA GLU A 64 -25.26 28.07 29.86
C GLU A 64 -23.80 28.35 29.45
N GLU A 65 -22.85 28.55 30.39
CA GLU A 65 -21.50 29.02 30.04
C GLU A 65 -20.38 27.95 30.12
N GLU A 66 -20.58 26.79 30.78
CA GLU A 66 -19.51 25.78 30.96
C GLU A 66 -19.88 24.36 30.45
N VAL A 67 -21.07 24.20 29.87
CA VAL A 67 -21.67 22.89 29.54
C VAL A 67 -21.11 22.23 28.25
N ASN A 68 -20.26 22.91 27.50
CA ASN A 68 -19.81 22.45 26.18
C ASN A 68 -18.41 21.79 26.15
N GLY A 69 -17.73 21.62 27.29
CA GLY A 69 -16.37 21.05 27.34
C GLY A 69 -16.34 19.53 27.11
N THR A 70 -16.77 18.78 28.12
CA THR A 70 -16.54 17.34 28.28
C THR A 70 -17.35 16.47 27.31
N ALA A 71 -18.66 16.69 27.18
CA ALA A 71 -19.49 15.92 26.24
C ALA A 71 -18.98 16.07 24.80
N SER A 72 -18.66 17.30 24.40
CA SER A 72 -18.13 17.54 23.06
C SER A 72 -16.70 17.00 22.87
N GLN A 73 -15.87 16.86 23.92
CA GLN A 73 -14.60 16.13 23.84
C GLN A 73 -14.83 14.63 23.56
N PHE A 74 -15.72 13.97 24.32
CA PHE A 74 -16.05 12.57 24.07
C PHE A 74 -16.67 12.35 22.68
N ASN A 75 -17.47 13.30 22.20
CA ASN A 75 -18.00 13.27 20.84
C ASN A 75 -16.87 13.31 19.79
N SER A 76 -15.90 14.22 19.93
CA SER A 76 -14.73 14.28 19.04
C SER A 76 -13.89 12.98 19.08
N ARG A 77 -13.72 12.37 20.26
CA ARG A 77 -13.03 11.07 20.40
C ARG A 77 -13.76 9.95 19.67
N CYS A 78 -15.09 9.89 19.79
CA CYS A 78 -15.91 8.91 19.06
C CYS A 78 -15.75 9.06 17.54
N GLN A 79 -15.69 10.30 17.03
CA GLN A 79 -15.46 10.55 15.61
C GLN A 79 -14.08 10.05 15.15
N ILE A 80 -13.03 10.35 15.91
CA ILE A 80 -11.67 9.86 15.61
C ILE A 80 -11.64 8.33 15.58
N ILE A 81 -12.27 7.68 16.56
CA ILE A 81 -12.36 6.21 16.61
C ILE A 81 -13.11 5.67 15.39
N ASN A 82 -14.20 6.32 14.96
CA ASN A 82 -14.94 5.90 13.75
C ASN A 82 -14.05 5.92 12.50
N TYR A 83 -13.22 6.95 12.31
CA TYR A 83 -12.30 6.99 11.17
C TYR A 83 -11.35 5.78 11.15
N PHE A 84 -10.83 5.37 12.33
CA PHE A 84 -10.00 4.18 12.43
C PHE A 84 -10.79 2.88 12.22
N GLU A 85 -12.00 2.75 12.76
CA GLU A 85 -12.84 1.57 12.55
C GLU A 85 -13.17 1.36 11.06
N GLU A 86 -13.53 2.44 10.37
CA GLU A 86 -13.80 2.42 8.94
C GLU A 86 -12.55 2.05 8.14
N ASN A 87 -11.41 2.63 8.49
CA ASN A 87 -10.14 2.32 7.86
C ASN A 87 -9.73 0.85 8.03
N ILE A 88 -9.90 0.30 9.24
CA ILE A 88 -9.65 -1.12 9.53
C ILE A 88 -10.59 -2.00 8.70
N LYS A 89 -11.88 -1.66 8.63
CA LYS A 89 -12.88 -2.43 7.87
C LYS A 89 -12.54 -2.48 6.38
N VAL A 90 -12.20 -1.34 5.78
CA VAL A 90 -11.79 -1.26 4.36
C VAL A 90 -10.50 -2.06 4.12
N SER A 91 -9.50 -1.89 4.99
CA SER A 91 -8.23 -2.61 4.91
C SER A 91 -8.41 -4.13 5.01
N LEU A 92 -9.25 -4.60 5.94
CA LEU A 92 -9.58 -6.03 6.08
C LEU A 92 -10.25 -6.59 4.83
N GLN A 93 -11.18 -5.84 4.24
CA GLN A 93 -11.86 -6.26 3.01
C GLN A 93 -10.86 -6.43 1.85
N GLN A 94 -9.99 -5.43 1.65
CA GLN A 94 -8.97 -5.47 0.61
C GLN A 94 -7.95 -6.61 0.82
N LEU A 95 -7.47 -6.80 2.05
CA LEU A 95 -6.54 -7.87 2.37
C LEU A 95 -7.14 -9.26 2.16
N ARG A 96 -8.41 -9.46 2.52
CA ARG A 96 -9.12 -10.73 2.26
C ARG A 96 -9.28 -10.99 0.76
N GLU A 97 -9.49 -9.95 -0.04
CA GLU A 97 -9.54 -10.07 -1.50
C GLU A 97 -8.17 -10.45 -2.08
N PHE A 98 -7.09 -9.81 -1.62
CA PHE A 98 -5.73 -10.16 -2.03
C PHE A 98 -5.32 -11.56 -1.60
N GLN A 99 -5.74 -12.01 -0.42
CA GLN A 99 -5.54 -13.37 0.04
C GLN A 99 -6.24 -14.39 -0.88
N LYS A 100 -7.48 -14.12 -1.30
CA LYS A 100 -8.25 -15.00 -2.20
C LYS A 100 -7.67 -15.05 -3.61
N THR A 101 -7.20 -13.91 -4.10
CA THR A 101 -6.63 -13.76 -5.45
C THR A 101 -5.14 -14.06 -5.53
N ASN A 102 -4.52 -14.43 -4.39
CA ASN A 102 -3.08 -14.66 -4.23
C ASN A 102 -2.22 -13.51 -4.77
N LYS A 103 -2.71 -12.27 -4.58
CA LYS A 103 -2.03 -11.04 -4.96
C LYS A 103 -1.19 -10.52 -3.81
N GLU A 104 -0.12 -9.83 -4.15
CA GLU A 104 0.70 -9.14 -3.16
C GLU A 104 0.06 -7.82 -2.74
N ALA A 105 0.17 -7.50 -1.45
CA ALA A 105 -0.35 -6.28 -0.85
C ALA A 105 0.79 -5.39 -0.36
N THR A 106 0.60 -4.08 -0.44
CA THR A 106 1.43 -3.08 0.23
C THR A 106 0.54 -2.12 1.00
N ALA A 107 1.10 -1.46 2.01
CA ALA A 107 0.41 -0.43 2.75
C ALA A 107 1.08 0.93 2.52
N GLU A 108 0.26 1.97 2.43
CA GLU A 108 0.67 3.36 2.54
C GLU A 108 0.05 3.97 3.79
N GLY A 109 0.83 4.70 4.57
CA GLY A 109 0.35 5.41 5.75
C GLY A 109 0.12 6.87 5.41
N THR A 110 -1.08 7.38 5.66
CA THR A 110 -1.38 8.82 5.55
C THR A 110 -1.61 9.36 6.94
N SER A 111 -1.01 10.51 7.27
CA SER A 111 -1.17 11.14 8.58
C SER A 111 -2.63 11.43 8.87
N ILE A 112 -3.10 11.11 10.08
CA ILE A 112 -4.47 11.41 10.48
C ILE A 112 -4.78 12.91 10.42
N PHE A 113 -3.79 13.76 10.73
CA PHE A 113 -3.93 15.22 10.63
C PHE A 113 -4.28 15.66 9.21
N THR A 114 -3.67 15.07 8.19
CA THR A 114 -3.94 15.48 6.79
C THR A 114 -5.35 15.13 6.33
N ILE A 115 -5.93 14.06 6.87
CA ILE A 115 -7.27 13.62 6.48
C ILE A 115 -8.34 14.43 7.22
N VAL A 116 -8.13 14.71 8.50
CA VAL A 116 -9.10 15.45 9.30
C VAL A 116 -9.03 16.96 9.04
N LEU A 117 -7.83 17.53 8.85
CA LEU A 117 -7.69 18.95 8.46
C LEU A 117 -8.12 19.22 7.01
N GLY A 118 -8.27 18.18 6.18
CA GLY A 118 -8.74 18.28 4.81
C GLY A 118 -10.26 18.21 4.67
N ASP A 119 -11.00 17.93 5.74
CA ASP A 119 -12.47 17.92 5.76
C ASP A 119 -12.99 19.27 6.26
N ASP A 120 -13.63 20.03 5.38
CA ASP A 120 -14.14 21.39 5.62
C ASP A 120 -15.15 21.47 6.79
N ASN A 121 -15.71 20.33 7.21
CA ASN A 121 -16.67 20.24 8.32
C ASN A 121 -16.01 20.03 9.70
N THR A 122 -14.68 19.99 9.76
CA THR A 122 -13.96 19.65 11.00
C THR A 122 -13.87 20.85 11.93
N SER A 123 -14.42 20.70 13.14
CA SER A 123 -14.27 21.69 14.20
C SER A 123 -12.84 21.72 14.77
N LYS A 124 -12.29 22.90 15.10
CA LYS A 124 -11.01 23.09 15.82
C LYS A 124 -10.82 22.19 17.05
N LYS A 125 -11.93 21.74 17.64
CA LYS A 125 -11.93 20.87 18.82
C LYS A 125 -11.49 19.43 18.51
N ILE A 126 -11.78 18.95 17.30
CA ILE A 126 -11.30 17.65 16.83
C ILE A 126 -9.77 17.67 16.67
N GLU A 127 -9.19 18.79 16.21
CA GLU A 127 -7.74 18.93 16.06
C GLU A 127 -6.99 18.69 17.38
N SER A 128 -7.48 19.29 18.48
CA SER A 128 -6.86 19.11 19.80
C SER A 128 -6.95 17.67 20.32
N GLU A 129 -8.05 16.96 20.02
CA GLU A 129 -8.20 15.57 20.43
C GLU A 129 -7.36 14.62 19.56
N ILE A 130 -7.15 14.93 18.27
CA ILE A 130 -6.25 14.13 17.40
C ILE A 130 -4.84 14.09 17.96
N TYR A 131 -4.35 15.19 18.53
CA TYR A 131 -3.03 15.21 19.15
C TYR A 131 -2.90 14.17 20.28
N VAL A 132 -3.96 13.97 21.08
CA VAL A 132 -4.00 12.92 22.11
C VAL A 132 -3.91 11.53 21.49
N PHE A 133 -4.63 11.26 20.39
CA PHE A 133 -4.53 9.98 19.67
C PHE A 133 -3.15 9.77 19.05
N TRP A 134 -2.53 10.84 18.56
CA TRP A 134 -1.17 10.80 18.04
C TRP A 134 -0.16 10.44 19.12
N GLU A 135 -0.24 11.03 20.31
CA GLU A 135 0.61 10.66 21.47
C GLU A 135 0.37 9.22 21.95
N MET A 136 -0.86 8.71 21.81
CA MET A 136 -1.17 7.31 22.07
C MET A 136 -0.60 6.34 21.01
N GLY A 137 -0.06 6.85 19.90
CA GLY A 137 0.57 6.07 18.84
C GLY A 137 -0.32 5.75 17.64
N LEU A 138 -1.50 6.38 17.54
CA LEU A 138 -2.37 6.32 16.36
C LEU A 138 -2.07 7.48 15.40
N THR A 139 -0.94 7.36 14.72
CA THR A 139 -0.36 8.46 13.95
C THR A 139 -0.86 8.55 12.51
N GLN A 140 -1.32 7.44 11.94
CA GLN A 140 -1.61 7.32 10.51
C GLN A 140 -2.77 6.37 10.22
N LEU A 141 -3.51 6.67 9.17
CA LEU A 141 -4.49 5.78 8.56
C LEU A 141 -3.81 4.93 7.48
N ILE A 142 -4.13 3.64 7.47
CA ILE A 142 -3.47 2.64 6.63
C ILE A 142 -4.30 2.40 5.38
N PHE A 143 -3.71 2.64 4.21
CA PHE A 143 -4.34 2.37 2.93
C PHE A 143 -3.66 1.15 2.29
N VAL A 144 -4.43 0.07 2.17
CA VAL A 144 -3.96 -1.16 1.55
C VAL A 144 -4.10 -1.03 0.03
N LYS A 145 -2.99 -1.26 -0.69
CA LYS A 145 -2.92 -1.22 -2.14
C LYS A 145 -2.38 -2.52 -2.70
N GLU A 146 -2.82 -2.85 -3.92
CA GLU A 146 -2.25 -3.97 -4.68
C GLU A 146 -0.81 -3.62 -5.06
N ARG A 147 0.12 -4.54 -4.77
CA ARG A 147 1.48 -4.43 -5.27
C ARG A 147 1.56 -5.12 -6.61
N LYS A 148 2.01 -4.37 -7.64
CA LYS A 148 2.35 -4.96 -8.93
C LYS A 148 3.64 -5.79 -8.77
N PRO A 149 3.65 -7.05 -9.21
CA PRO A 149 4.84 -7.89 -9.13
C PRO A 149 5.95 -7.30 -9.99
N PHE A 150 7.19 -7.35 -9.50
CA PHE A 150 8.34 -6.92 -10.29
C PHE A 150 8.57 -7.90 -11.45
N CYS A 151 8.69 -7.39 -12.68
CA CYS A 151 8.83 -8.23 -13.87
C CYS A 151 10.27 -8.79 -14.03
N TRP A 152 10.58 -9.89 -13.33
CA TRP A 152 11.87 -10.61 -13.46
C TRP A 152 12.17 -11.06 -14.88
N LYS A 153 11.13 -11.44 -15.63
CA LYS A 153 11.27 -11.81 -17.04
C LYS A 153 11.80 -10.65 -17.88
N GLY A 154 11.33 -9.41 -17.62
CA GLY A 154 11.86 -8.22 -18.28
C GLY A 154 13.34 -7.99 -18.01
N MET A 155 13.79 -8.25 -16.77
CA MET A 155 15.20 -8.16 -16.41
C MET A 155 16.08 -9.20 -17.14
N LEU A 156 15.59 -10.43 -17.30
CA LEU A 156 16.29 -11.45 -18.09
C LEU A 156 16.42 -11.05 -19.57
N VAL A 157 15.38 -10.46 -20.17
CA VAL A 157 15.42 -9.97 -21.56
C VAL A 157 16.45 -8.85 -21.72
N ILE A 158 16.55 -7.92 -20.76
CA ILE A 158 17.60 -6.89 -20.75
C ILE A 158 18.99 -7.54 -20.71
N ALA A 159 19.20 -8.54 -19.85
CA ALA A 159 20.48 -9.22 -19.74
C ALA A 159 20.88 -9.94 -21.05
N LEU A 160 19.91 -10.57 -21.72
CA LEU A 160 20.12 -11.17 -23.05
C LEU A 160 20.47 -10.11 -24.10
N GLY A 161 19.80 -8.96 -24.10
CA GLY A 161 20.10 -7.88 -25.04
C GLY A 161 21.52 -7.32 -24.87
N VAL A 162 22.00 -7.16 -23.63
CA VAL A 162 23.40 -6.77 -23.35
C VAL A 162 24.38 -7.83 -23.86
N LEU A 163 24.06 -9.12 -23.66
CA LEU A 163 24.88 -10.22 -24.16
C LEU A 163 24.94 -10.24 -25.70
N GLN A 164 23.82 -10.04 -26.39
CA GLN A 164 23.76 -9.98 -27.85
C GLN A 164 24.58 -8.82 -28.42
N ILE A 165 24.53 -7.63 -27.79
CA ILE A 165 25.36 -6.49 -28.20
C ILE A 165 26.85 -6.81 -28.06
N ALA A 166 27.25 -7.42 -26.93
CA ALA A 166 28.65 -7.79 -26.70
C ALA A 166 29.15 -8.81 -27.73
N VAL A 167 28.37 -9.86 -28.01
CA VAL A 167 28.70 -10.87 -29.02
C VAL A 167 28.76 -10.24 -30.42
N GLY A 168 27.78 -9.40 -30.77
CA GLY A 168 27.76 -8.70 -32.05
C GLY A 168 28.97 -7.78 -32.24
N ALA A 169 29.38 -7.05 -31.20
CA ALA A 169 30.58 -6.20 -31.22
C ALA A 169 31.87 -7.02 -31.45
N VAL A 170 32.00 -8.17 -30.77
CA VAL A 170 33.14 -9.09 -30.95
C VAL A 170 33.18 -9.63 -32.38
N ILE A 171 32.04 -10.01 -32.97
CA ILE A 171 31.97 -10.50 -34.36
C ILE A 171 32.40 -9.41 -35.35
N VAL A 172 31.92 -8.17 -35.17
CA VAL A 172 32.29 -7.04 -36.04
C VAL A 172 33.80 -6.77 -35.95
N ALA A 173 34.36 -6.78 -34.74
CA ALA A 173 35.77 -6.48 -34.51
C ALA A 173 36.71 -7.59 -35.03
N SER A 174 36.34 -8.86 -34.84
CA SER A 174 37.22 -10.01 -35.17
C SER A 174 37.22 -10.40 -36.65
N THR A 175 36.16 -10.06 -37.40
CA THR A 175 36.01 -10.56 -38.78
C THR A 175 36.42 -9.57 -39.87
N ALA A 176 37.10 -8.47 -39.51
CA ALA A 176 37.58 -7.44 -40.45
C ALA A 176 36.52 -6.99 -41.49
N GLY A 177 35.24 -7.02 -41.10
CA GLY A 177 34.12 -6.63 -41.95
C GLY A 177 33.36 -7.78 -42.64
N ILE A 178 33.90 -9.01 -42.70
CA ILE A 178 33.29 -10.13 -43.46
C ILE A 178 31.94 -10.55 -42.86
N LEU A 179 31.85 -10.67 -41.53
CA LEU A 179 30.58 -10.96 -40.83
C LEU A 179 29.93 -9.71 -40.22
N ALA A 180 30.30 -8.51 -40.68
CA ALA A 180 29.77 -7.27 -40.10
C ALA A 180 28.24 -7.15 -40.22
N GLN A 181 27.62 -7.75 -41.24
CA GLN A 181 26.15 -7.77 -41.36
C GLN A 181 25.51 -8.60 -40.24
N LEU A 182 26.07 -9.76 -39.89
CA LEU A 182 25.57 -10.58 -38.78
C LEU A 182 25.79 -9.88 -37.45
N GLY A 183 26.99 -9.33 -37.21
CA GLY A 183 27.30 -8.62 -35.97
C GLY A 183 26.45 -7.36 -35.75
N ARG A 184 26.17 -6.58 -36.82
CA ARG A 184 25.23 -5.44 -36.75
C ARG A 184 23.80 -5.89 -36.49
N GLY A 185 23.38 -7.03 -37.05
CA GLY A 185 22.07 -7.64 -36.77
C GLY A 185 21.90 -7.99 -35.29
N LEU A 186 22.89 -8.66 -34.69
CA LEU A 186 22.87 -8.99 -33.26
C LEU A 186 22.85 -7.75 -32.36
N ILE A 187 23.59 -6.69 -32.72
CA ILE A 187 23.57 -5.43 -31.97
C ILE A 187 22.17 -4.79 -32.05
N ALA A 188 21.56 -4.76 -33.23
CA ALA A 188 20.23 -4.18 -33.42
C ALA A 188 19.15 -4.96 -32.64
N GLU A 189 19.22 -6.29 -32.64
CA GLU A 189 18.32 -7.15 -31.84
C GLU A 189 18.52 -6.92 -30.34
N GLY A 190 19.78 -6.84 -29.88
CA GLY A 190 20.07 -6.62 -28.47
C GLY A 190 19.59 -5.26 -27.95
N VAL A 191 19.64 -4.21 -28.78
CA VAL A 191 19.05 -2.90 -28.43
C VAL A 191 17.52 -3.01 -28.32
N ASN A 192 16.88 -3.74 -29.23
CA ASN A 192 15.43 -3.95 -29.18
C ASN A 192 15.01 -4.78 -27.95
N ASP A 193 15.78 -5.79 -27.57
CA ASP A 193 15.56 -6.59 -26.37
C ASP A 193 15.71 -5.77 -25.09
N ILE A 194 16.73 -4.90 -25.01
CA ILE A 194 16.87 -3.96 -23.88
C ILE A 194 15.65 -3.04 -23.78
N PHE A 195 15.19 -2.47 -24.90
CA PHE A 195 14.03 -1.57 -24.89
C PHE A 195 12.74 -2.31 -24.48
N THR A 196 12.52 -3.50 -25.05
CA THR A 196 11.34 -4.34 -24.75
C THR A 196 11.36 -4.80 -23.29
N GLY A 197 12.52 -5.21 -22.78
CA GLY A 197 12.71 -5.60 -21.40
C GLY A 197 12.54 -4.43 -20.42
N ALA A 198 13.09 -3.25 -20.74
CA ALA A 198 12.93 -2.04 -19.94
C ALA A 198 11.46 -1.59 -19.89
N TYR A 199 10.76 -1.64 -21.03
CA TYR A 199 9.33 -1.36 -21.09
C TYR A 199 8.52 -2.36 -20.25
N ALA A 200 8.87 -3.66 -20.30
CA ALA A 200 8.20 -4.69 -19.50
C ALA A 200 8.44 -4.54 -17.99
N VAL A 201 9.64 -4.09 -17.57
CA VAL A 201 9.94 -3.76 -16.17
C VAL A 201 9.15 -2.54 -15.71
N TRP A 202 9.10 -1.47 -16.52
CA TRP A 202 8.35 -0.26 -16.18
C TRP A 202 6.85 -0.52 -16.05
N LYS A 203 6.28 -1.29 -16.97
CA LYS A 203 4.85 -1.61 -16.99
C LYS A 203 4.46 -2.73 -16.01
N ASN A 204 5.44 -3.49 -15.51
CA ASN A 204 5.26 -4.72 -14.73
C ASN A 204 4.41 -5.80 -15.44
N GLU A 205 4.36 -5.75 -16.77
CA GLU A 205 3.66 -6.70 -17.63
C GLU A 205 4.50 -6.93 -18.89
N ILE A 206 4.55 -8.19 -19.36
CA ILE A 206 5.13 -8.48 -20.67
C ILE A 206 4.12 -8.04 -21.72
N VAL A 207 4.47 -7.04 -22.53
CA VAL A 207 3.78 -6.84 -23.80
C VAL A 207 4.23 -7.97 -24.70
N ASP A 208 3.34 -8.93 -24.93
CA ASP A 208 3.54 -9.98 -25.91
C ASP A 208 3.71 -9.28 -27.28
N GLY A 209 4.95 -9.19 -27.75
CA GLY A 209 5.38 -8.44 -28.95
C GLY A 209 4.80 -8.97 -30.27
N ARG A 210 3.79 -9.84 -30.22
CA ARG A 210 3.08 -10.42 -31.37
C ARG A 210 2.43 -9.41 -32.31
N LYS A 211 2.32 -8.13 -31.94
CA LYS A 211 1.64 -7.12 -32.77
C LYS A 211 2.52 -6.06 -33.43
N SER A 212 3.84 -6.04 -33.21
CA SER A 212 4.70 -5.02 -33.86
C SER A 212 5.84 -5.56 -34.71
N CYS A 213 6.21 -6.84 -34.63
CA CYS A 213 7.31 -7.39 -35.43
C CYS A 213 6.81 -8.45 -36.40
N GLN A 214 6.07 -8.01 -37.42
CA GLN A 214 5.67 -8.86 -38.55
C GLN A 214 6.83 -9.11 -39.55
N HIS A 215 8.08 -8.69 -39.26
CA HIS A 215 9.22 -8.76 -40.20
C HIS A 215 10.51 -9.45 -39.67
N SER A 216 10.54 -9.92 -38.42
CA SER A 216 11.66 -10.62 -37.76
C SER A 216 11.78 -12.15 -37.97
N CYS A 217 12.50 -12.70 -38.95
CA CYS A 217 12.55 -14.16 -39.22
C CYS A 217 13.14 -15.04 -38.08
N ILE A 218 13.81 -14.48 -37.07
CA ILE A 218 14.61 -15.27 -36.10
C ILE A 218 13.90 -15.52 -34.76
N CYS A 219 12.93 -14.68 -34.36
CA CYS A 219 12.18 -14.89 -33.11
C CYS A 219 11.30 -16.16 -33.10
N ARG A 220 11.10 -16.84 -34.24
CA ARG A 220 10.36 -18.11 -34.31
C ARG A 220 11.14 -19.33 -33.81
N LEU A 221 12.47 -19.24 -33.68
CA LEU A 221 13.29 -20.42 -33.35
C LEU A 221 13.51 -20.63 -31.85
N PHE A 222 13.28 -19.63 -31.02
CA PHE A 222 13.56 -19.69 -29.57
C PHE A 222 12.30 -19.84 -28.69
N TRP A 223 11.13 -19.96 -29.30
CA TRP A 223 9.82 -20.11 -28.61
C TRP A 223 9.07 -21.39 -29.04
N LEU A 224 9.82 -22.43 -29.42
CA LEU A 224 9.43 -23.84 -29.27
C LEU A 224 10.08 -24.36 -27.98
#